data_AF-A0A2V8VC95-F1
#
_entry.id   AF-A0A2V8VC95-F1
#
_cell.length_a   1.000
_cell.length_b   1.000
_cell.length_c   1.000
_cell.angle_alpha   90.00
_cell.angle_beta   90.00
_cell.angle_gamma   90.00
#
_symmetry.space_group_name_H-M   'P 1'
#
loop_
_entity.id
_entity.type
_entity.pdbx_description
1 polymer ?
#
loop_
_entity_poly.entity_id
_entity_poly.type
_entity_poly.pdbx_seq_one_letter_code
_entity_poly.pdbx_strand_id
1 'polypeptide(L)'
;MRRPVGKSKSTSHVRGKVRNSRTINKKSVAEGFNTSAGLAAPAAEAPVEIPEPRPDGFPIVGVGASAGGLEAFTELLEALPSDTGMAFVLIQHLDPKHESMLSEILSRSTAMPVREVNHATPVEPNQVYVTASGVSLYIRNRVLHVTPRKATHDVPMP
;
A
#
# COMPACT_ATOMS: atom_id res chain seq x y z
N MET A 1 -33.11 65.35 -27.36
CA MET A 1 -33.32 64.59 -28.61
C MET A 1 -33.99 63.24 -28.29
N ARG A 2 -35.08 62.93 -29.00
CA ARG A 2 -35.62 61.60 -29.43
C ARG A 2 -35.54 60.37 -28.47
N ARG A 3 -36.71 59.87 -28.06
CA ARG A 3 -37.00 58.43 -27.71
C ARG A 3 -36.88 57.56 -29.01
N PRO A 4 -37.19 56.23 -29.10
CA PRO A 4 -37.59 55.20 -28.10
C PRO A 4 -37.06 53.76 -28.41
N VAL A 5 -37.69 52.75 -27.77
CA VAL A 5 -37.90 51.33 -28.20
C VAL A 5 -36.76 50.34 -27.84
N GLY A 6 -36.96 49.21 -27.17
CA GLY A 6 -38.17 48.49 -26.75
C GLY A 6 -38.08 47.00 -27.10
N LYS A 7 -38.82 46.18 -26.33
CA LYS A 7 -39.13 44.74 -26.45
C LYS A 7 -38.24 43.81 -25.59
N SER A 8 -38.71 43.23 -24.48
CA SER A 8 -39.85 42.30 -24.29
C SER A 8 -39.56 40.88 -24.82
N LYS A 9 -39.54 39.89 -23.93
CA LYS A 9 -40.47 38.74 -23.83
C LYS A 9 -39.85 37.72 -22.84
N SER A 10 -40.51 37.32 -21.75
CA SER A 10 -41.80 36.63 -21.60
C SER A 10 -41.72 35.15 -21.95
N THR A 11 -41.93 34.31 -20.92
CA THR A 11 -42.71 33.05 -20.87
C THR A 11 -42.26 31.91 -21.82
N SER A 12 -42.53 30.61 -21.64
CA SER A 12 -43.50 29.85 -20.86
C SER A 12 -43.13 28.36 -20.99
N HIS A 13 -43.24 27.63 -19.88
CA HIS A 13 -44.04 26.41 -19.73
C HIS A 13 -44.11 25.33 -20.85
N VAL A 14 -43.69 24.13 -20.42
CA VAL A 14 -44.40 22.83 -20.48
C VAL A 14 -44.65 22.15 -21.84
N ARG A 15 -44.22 20.89 -21.92
CA ARG A 15 -44.87 19.66 -22.48
C ARG A 15 -43.73 18.72 -22.92
N GLY A 16 -43.68 17.43 -22.64
CA GLY A 16 -44.67 16.47 -22.17
C GLY A 16 -44.61 15.24 -23.08
N LYS A 17 -44.29 14.06 -22.51
CA LYS A 17 -44.44 12.69 -23.06
C LYS A 17 -43.71 12.42 -24.41
N VAL A 18 -43.23 11.23 -24.71
CA VAL A 18 -44.02 10.10 -25.21
C VAL A 18 -43.09 8.89 -25.33
N ARG A 19 -43.66 7.71 -25.07
CA ARG A 19 -43.09 6.37 -25.21
C ARG A 19 -42.69 6.06 -26.66
N ASN A 20 -41.82 5.07 -26.80
CA ASN A 20 -42.07 3.82 -27.53
C ASN A 20 -40.95 3.40 -28.49
N SER A 21 -40.60 2.13 -28.33
CA SER A 21 -39.93 1.20 -29.23
C SER A 21 -39.93 1.55 -30.72
N ARG A 22 -38.79 1.31 -31.37
CA ARG A 22 -38.76 0.70 -32.72
C ARG A 22 -37.40 0.07 -33.01
N THR A 23 -37.45 -1.25 -33.11
CA THR A 23 -36.53 -2.17 -33.77
C THR A 23 -36.03 -1.66 -35.13
N ILE A 24 -34.73 -1.73 -35.44
CA ILE A 24 -34.25 -2.10 -36.78
C ILE A 24 -32.97 -2.95 -36.65
N ASN A 25 -32.95 -4.00 -37.45
CA ASN A 25 -32.01 -5.11 -37.49
C ASN A 25 -31.10 -4.96 -38.73
N LYS A 26 -29.90 -5.57 -38.65
CA LYS A 26 -29.11 -6.16 -39.75
C LYS A 26 -28.31 -5.28 -40.73
N LYS A 27 -26.99 -5.59 -40.69
CA LYS A 27 -26.07 -5.94 -41.79
C LYS A 27 -25.18 -4.86 -42.42
N SER A 28 -23.87 -5.09 -42.22
CA SER A 28 -22.67 -4.76 -43.03
C SER A 28 -22.44 -3.27 -43.31
N VAL A 29 -21.24 -2.73 -43.19
CA VAL A 29 -20.05 -3.10 -43.97
C VAL A 29 -18.78 -2.90 -43.15
N ALA A 30 -17.79 -3.74 -43.46
CA ALA A 30 -16.47 -3.82 -42.86
C ALA A 30 -15.67 -2.52 -42.92
N GLU A 31 -14.98 -2.20 -41.82
CA GLU A 31 -13.59 -1.72 -41.76
C GLU A 31 -13.18 -1.57 -40.28
N GLY A 32 -12.06 -2.18 -39.87
CA GLY A 32 -11.58 -2.02 -38.49
C GLY A 32 -10.64 -3.12 -38.00
N PHE A 33 -9.37 -2.93 -38.28
CA PHE A 33 -8.17 -3.42 -37.59
C PHE A 33 -8.38 -3.88 -36.11
N ASN A 34 -8.06 -5.15 -35.79
CA ASN A 34 -7.20 -5.57 -34.67
C ASN A 34 -7.26 -7.09 -34.45
N THR A 35 -6.19 -7.77 -34.86
CA THR A 35 -5.94 -9.19 -34.62
C THR A 35 -5.29 -9.38 -33.25
N SER A 36 -6.06 -9.97 -32.34
CA SER A 36 -5.69 -10.89 -31.25
C SER A 36 -4.24 -10.94 -30.73
N ALA A 37 -4.08 -10.50 -29.48
CA ALA A 37 -3.31 -11.24 -28.48
C ALA A 37 -4.11 -11.20 -27.19
N GLY A 38 -4.67 -12.35 -26.81
CA GLY A 38 -5.50 -12.49 -25.62
C GLY A 38 -4.71 -12.12 -24.37
N LEU A 39 -5.26 -11.24 -23.55
CA LEU A 39 -4.83 -11.11 -22.16
C LEU A 39 -5.15 -12.44 -21.48
N ALA A 40 -4.10 -13.24 -21.24
CA ALA A 40 -4.18 -14.32 -20.28
C ALA A 40 -4.57 -13.70 -18.94
N ALA A 41 -5.69 -14.13 -18.38
CA ALA A 41 -6.04 -13.86 -16.99
C ALA A 41 -4.84 -14.25 -16.09
N PRO A 42 -4.54 -13.49 -15.03
CA PRO A 42 -3.47 -13.88 -14.11
C PRO A 42 -3.81 -15.28 -13.57
N ALA A 43 -2.82 -16.18 -13.66
CA ALA A 43 -2.92 -17.52 -13.12
C ALA A 43 -3.31 -17.42 -11.65
N ALA A 44 -4.41 -18.07 -11.28
CA ALA A 44 -4.87 -18.14 -9.91
C ALA A 44 -3.70 -18.60 -9.02
N GLU A 45 -3.23 -17.69 -8.17
CA GLU A 45 -2.27 -18.01 -7.14
C GLU A 45 -2.88 -19.10 -6.25
N ALA A 46 -2.14 -20.19 -6.05
CA ALA A 46 -2.56 -21.28 -5.18
C ALA A 46 -2.89 -20.70 -3.78
N PRO A 47 -3.91 -21.23 -3.08
CA PRO A 47 -4.27 -20.75 -1.75
C PRO A 47 -3.03 -20.74 -0.86
N VAL A 48 -2.67 -19.55 -0.36
CA VAL A 48 -1.64 -19.42 0.66
C VAL A 48 -2.14 -20.19 1.87
N GLU A 49 -1.55 -21.36 2.14
CA GLU A 49 -1.83 -22.11 3.37
C GLU A 49 -1.46 -21.23 4.55
N ILE A 50 -2.46 -20.71 5.26
CA ILE A 50 -2.25 -19.98 6.50
C ILE A 50 -1.77 -21.03 7.52
N PRO A 51 -0.53 -20.95 8.03
CA PRO A 51 -0.05 -21.94 8.98
C PRO A 51 -0.94 -21.93 10.21
N GLU A 52 -1.39 -23.11 10.63
CA GLU A 52 -2.12 -23.27 11.89
C GLU A 52 -1.34 -22.62 13.05
N PRO A 53 -2.02 -21.94 14.00
CA PRO A 53 -1.36 -21.30 15.12
C PRO A 53 -0.47 -22.30 15.86
N ARG A 54 0.84 -22.06 15.89
CA ARG A 54 1.74 -22.92 16.66
C ARG A 54 1.38 -22.78 18.15
N PRO A 55 1.19 -23.89 18.88
CA PRO A 55 0.60 -23.89 20.22
C PRO A 55 1.35 -23.04 21.25
N ASP A 56 2.61 -22.66 20.99
CA ASP A 56 3.47 -22.00 21.98
C ASP A 56 4.09 -20.68 21.49
N GLY A 57 3.55 -20.04 20.45
CA GLY A 57 4.14 -18.81 19.93
C GLY A 57 3.23 -17.91 19.11
N PHE A 58 3.64 -16.65 18.97
CA PHE A 58 2.93 -15.66 18.18
C PHE A 58 3.58 -15.42 16.80
N PRO A 59 2.83 -14.92 15.79
CA PRO A 59 3.38 -14.59 14.48
C PRO A 59 4.38 -13.42 14.55
N ILE A 60 5.45 -13.51 13.74
CA ILE A 60 6.41 -12.43 13.54
C ILE A 60 6.37 -12.07 12.06
N VAL A 61 5.99 -10.82 11.75
CA VAL A 61 5.81 -10.30 10.39
C VAL A 61 7.03 -9.46 10.03
N GLY A 62 7.85 -9.95 9.10
CA GLY A 62 8.96 -9.19 8.53
C GLY A 62 8.52 -8.42 7.28
N VAL A 63 8.77 -7.11 7.25
CA VAL A 63 8.44 -6.23 6.12
C VAL A 63 9.72 -5.61 5.58
N GLY A 64 10.03 -5.88 4.31
CA GLY A 64 11.12 -5.23 3.59
C GLY A 64 10.61 -4.02 2.82
N ALA A 65 11.26 -2.87 2.96
CA ALA A 65 10.83 -1.62 2.35
C ALA A 65 12.00 -0.84 1.74
N SER A 66 11.71 -0.08 0.68
CA SER A 66 12.65 0.85 0.03
C SER A 66 11.93 2.18 -0.25
N ALA A 67 11.81 2.63 -1.50
CA ALA A 67 11.04 3.83 -1.82
C ALA A 67 9.53 3.57 -1.59
N GLY A 68 8.85 4.50 -0.91
CA GLY A 68 7.40 4.42 -0.63
C GLY A 68 6.97 3.38 0.41
N GLY A 69 7.83 2.43 0.79
CA GLY A 69 7.46 1.36 1.72
C GLY A 69 7.22 1.83 3.17
N LEU A 70 7.82 2.95 3.57
CA LEU A 70 7.55 3.57 4.88
C LEU A 70 6.10 4.05 4.98
N GLU A 71 5.59 4.70 3.94
CA GLU A 71 4.20 5.20 3.89
C GLU A 71 3.21 4.04 3.95
N ALA A 72 3.40 3.02 3.11
CA ALA A 72 2.55 1.83 3.12
C ALA A 72 2.57 1.10 4.47
N PHE A 73 3.74 1.01 5.12
CA PHE A 73 3.84 0.39 6.44
C PHE A 73 3.17 1.26 7.53
N THR A 74 3.22 2.58 7.38
CA THR A 74 2.53 3.51 8.27
C THR A 74 1.02 3.33 8.17
N GLU A 75 0.46 3.30 6.96
CA GLU A 75 -0.97 3.04 6.73
C GLU A 75 -1.41 1.69 7.30
N LEU A 76 -0.58 0.66 7.16
CA LEU A 76 -0.84 -0.65 7.77
C LEU A 76 -0.94 -0.54 9.30
N LEU A 77 0.01 0.14 9.95
CA LEU A 77 0.02 0.27 11.40
C LEU A 77 -1.17 1.09 11.93
N GLU A 78 -1.62 2.11 11.19
CA GLU A 78 -2.80 2.92 11.55
C GLU A 78 -4.10 2.13 11.48
N ALA A 79 -4.17 1.14 10.58
CA ALA A 79 -5.33 0.26 10.42
C ALA A 79 -5.37 -0.89 11.44
N LEU A 80 -4.28 -1.16 12.15
CA LEU A 80 -4.17 -2.28 13.08
C LEU A 80 -4.47 -1.87 14.54
N PRO A 81 -5.18 -2.71 15.31
CA PRO A 81 -5.27 -2.51 16.76
C PRO A 81 -3.91 -2.74 17.41
N SER A 82 -3.70 -2.22 18.62
CA SER A 82 -2.42 -2.39 19.31
C SER A 82 -2.20 -3.78 19.93
N ASP A 83 -3.24 -4.62 19.99
CA ASP A 83 -3.23 -5.94 20.61
C ASP A 83 -3.38 -7.08 19.59
N THR A 84 -2.82 -6.91 18.38
CA THR A 84 -2.87 -7.88 17.28
C THR A 84 -2.45 -9.32 17.63
N GLY A 85 -1.70 -9.50 18.71
CA GLY A 85 -1.05 -10.75 19.06
C GLY A 85 0.15 -11.06 18.15
N MET A 86 0.65 -10.11 17.36
CA MET A 86 1.76 -10.28 16.42
C MET A 86 2.89 -9.30 16.72
N ALA A 87 4.11 -9.62 16.28
CA ALA A 87 5.20 -8.65 16.21
C ALA A 87 5.48 -8.26 14.77
N PHE A 88 5.85 -7.00 14.56
CA PHE A 88 6.20 -6.47 13.25
C PHE A 88 7.67 -6.05 13.23
N VAL A 89 8.38 -6.38 12.16
CA VAL A 89 9.79 -6.04 11.98
C VAL A 89 9.95 -5.34 10.63
N LEU A 90 10.19 -4.04 10.64
CA LEU A 90 10.45 -3.26 9.43
C LEU A 90 11.96 -3.21 9.13
N ILE A 91 12.32 -3.70 7.96
CA ILE A 91 13.66 -3.62 7.39
C ILE A 91 13.60 -2.63 6.24
N GLN A 92 13.93 -1.38 6.54
CA GLN A 92 13.97 -0.30 5.57
C GLN A 92 15.37 -0.19 4.98
N HIS A 93 15.48 -0.08 3.66
CA HIS A 93 16.71 0.37 3.02
C HIS A 93 16.97 1.84 3.39
N LEU A 94 17.85 2.05 4.36
CA LEU A 94 18.29 3.36 4.85
C LEU A 94 19.68 3.71 4.30
N ASP A 95 19.94 5.00 4.13
CA ASP A 95 21.30 5.51 3.95
C ASP A 95 22.10 5.29 5.25
N PRO A 96 23.23 4.56 5.23
CA PRO A 96 24.03 4.31 6.42
C PRO A 96 24.66 5.57 7.03
N LYS A 97 24.69 6.71 6.33
CA LYS A 97 25.30 7.97 6.80
C LYS A 97 24.38 8.83 7.66
N HIS A 98 23.09 8.49 7.74
CA HIS A 98 22.11 9.26 8.48
C HIS A 98 21.48 8.41 9.59
N GLU A 99 21.32 9.00 10.77
CA GLU A 99 20.57 8.37 11.85
C GLU A 99 19.12 8.12 11.41
N SER A 100 18.58 6.98 11.85
CA SER A 100 17.21 6.59 11.54
C SER A 100 16.24 7.31 12.46
N MET A 101 15.25 8.00 11.91
CA MET A 101 14.12 8.55 12.68
C MET A 101 12.88 7.64 12.62
N LEU A 102 13.02 6.40 12.15
CA LEU A 102 11.88 5.50 11.90
C LEU A 102 11.09 5.21 13.17
N SER A 103 11.77 5.01 14.30
CA SER A 103 11.10 4.74 15.58
C SER A 103 10.20 5.90 15.99
N GLU A 104 10.68 7.14 15.89
CA GLU A 104 9.90 8.34 16.21
C GLU A 104 8.74 8.55 15.25
N ILE A 105 8.97 8.39 13.94
CA ILE A 105 7.94 8.58 12.91
C ILE A 105 6.81 7.58 13.12
N LEU A 106 7.13 6.28 13.23
CA LEU A 106 6.11 5.22 13.33
C LEU A 106 5.38 5.23 14.67
N SER A 107 6.03 5.70 15.75
CA SER A 107 5.38 5.82 17.07
C SER A 107 4.20 6.81 17.07
N ARG A 108 4.11 7.68 16.06
CA ARG A 108 2.98 8.62 15.91
C ARG A 108 1.75 7.97 15.27
N SER A 109 1.94 6.83 14.59
CA SER A 109 0.93 6.15 13.78
C SER A 109 0.41 4.87 14.41
N THR A 110 0.95 4.45 15.56
CA THR A 110 0.43 3.29 16.30
C THR A 110 0.63 3.44 17.80
N ALA A 111 -0.24 2.78 18.58
CA ALA A 111 -0.08 2.65 20.03
C ALA A 111 0.81 1.45 20.41
N MET A 112 1.20 0.60 19.46
CA MET A 112 2.21 -0.43 19.71
C MET A 112 3.57 0.23 20.00
N PRO A 113 4.35 -0.24 20.98
CA PRO A 113 5.69 0.30 21.19
C PRO A 113 6.57 0.04 19.96
N VAL A 114 7.24 1.09 19.49
CA VAL A 114 8.19 1.01 18.37
C VAL A 114 9.62 1.04 18.93
N ARG A 115 10.41 0.02 18.62
CA ARG A 115 11.78 -0.14 19.14
C ARG A 115 12.79 -0.27 18.02
N GLU A 116 13.83 0.55 18.10
CA GLU A 116 15.00 0.37 17.25
C GLU A 116 15.89 -0.76 17.78
N VAL A 117 16.27 -1.68 16.91
CA VAL A 117 17.07 -2.86 17.25
C VAL A 117 18.54 -2.55 17.05
N ASN A 118 19.27 -2.43 18.15
CA ASN A 118 20.71 -2.13 18.17
C ASN A 118 21.57 -3.28 18.71
N HIS A 119 20.95 -4.32 19.25
CA HIS A 119 21.61 -5.49 19.83
C HIS A 119 20.67 -6.71 19.75
N ALA A 120 21.09 -7.84 20.33
CA ALA A 120 20.25 -9.02 20.40
C ALA A 120 19.00 -8.73 21.22
N THR A 121 17.82 -8.80 20.60
CA THR A 121 16.55 -8.39 21.20
C THR A 121 15.52 -9.52 21.09
N PRO A 122 15.02 -10.08 22.21
CA PRO A 122 13.88 -10.99 22.19
C PRO A 122 12.66 -10.31 21.59
N VAL A 123 11.98 -11.00 20.68
CA VAL A 123 10.74 -10.51 20.09
C VAL A 123 9.60 -10.74 21.09
N GLU A 124 8.77 -9.72 21.27
CA GLU A 124 7.55 -9.72 22.07
C GLU A 124 6.34 -9.40 21.16
N PRO A 125 5.14 -9.94 21.44
CA PRO A 125 3.96 -9.61 20.66
C PRO A 125 3.55 -8.15 20.89
N ASN A 126 2.72 -7.61 19.99
CA ASN A 126 2.18 -6.26 20.05
C ASN A 126 3.23 -5.16 19.99
N GLN A 127 4.35 -5.44 19.31
CA GLN A 127 5.48 -4.52 19.19
C GLN A 127 5.94 -4.39 17.74
N VAL A 128 6.47 -3.22 17.43
CA VAL A 128 7.09 -2.90 16.15
C VAL A 128 8.59 -2.73 16.37
N TYR A 129 9.38 -3.41 15.56
CA TYR A 129 10.83 -3.34 15.57
C TYR A 129 11.32 -2.71 14.28
N VAL A 130 12.27 -1.77 14.37
CA VAL A 130 12.91 -1.14 13.21
C VAL A 130 14.41 -1.39 13.24
N THR A 131 15.00 -1.54 12.05
CA THR A 131 16.46 -1.65 11.90
C THR A 131 17.13 -0.30 12.09
N ALA A 132 18.23 -0.27 12.86
CA ALA A 132 19.14 0.87 12.88
C ALA A 132 19.83 1.07 11.51
N SER A 133 20.33 2.28 11.27
CA SER A 133 21.10 2.58 10.05
C SER A 133 22.43 1.80 10.03
N GLY A 134 22.85 1.35 8.85
CA GLY A 134 24.18 0.73 8.67
C GLY A 134 24.34 -0.69 9.24
N VAL A 135 23.26 -1.35 9.67
CA VAL A 135 23.28 -2.75 10.13
C VAL A 135 22.42 -3.66 9.25
N SER A 136 22.76 -4.94 9.24
CA SER A 136 21.90 -6.02 8.74
C SER A 136 21.24 -6.70 9.92
N LEU A 137 19.95 -7.01 9.79
CA LEU A 137 19.14 -7.66 10.82
C LEU A 137 18.74 -9.07 10.38
N TYR A 138 18.82 -10.03 11.28
CA TYR A 138 18.35 -11.40 11.10
C TYR A 138 17.67 -11.91 12.36
N ILE A 139 16.87 -12.97 12.25
CA ILE A 139 16.16 -13.57 13.38
C ILE A 139 16.61 -15.01 13.59
N ARG A 140 16.82 -15.40 14.86
CA ARG A 140 17.09 -16.78 15.26
C ARG A 140 16.40 -17.04 16.59
N ASN A 141 15.68 -18.16 16.71
CA ASN A 141 15.00 -18.53 17.96
C ASN A 141 14.15 -17.39 18.57
N ARG A 142 13.45 -16.62 17.73
CA ARG A 142 12.65 -15.44 18.13
C ARG A 142 13.45 -14.30 18.76
N VAL A 143 14.77 -14.25 18.53
CA VAL A 143 15.64 -13.14 18.91
C VAL A 143 16.10 -12.44 17.63
N LEU A 144 15.92 -11.13 17.56
CA LEU A 144 16.48 -10.28 16.51
C LEU A 144 17.94 -10.05 16.82
N HIS A 145 18.78 -10.21 15.82
CA HIS A 145 20.22 -9.97 15.91
C HIS A 145 20.61 -8.96 14.83
N VAL A 146 21.60 -8.13 15.17
CA VAL A 146 22.18 -7.17 14.24
C VAL A 146 23.66 -7.46 14.02
N THR A 147 24.11 -7.23 12.81
CA THR A 147 25.52 -7.26 12.41
C THR A 147 25.83 -6.02 11.59
N PRO A 148 27.05 -5.46 11.65
CA PRO A 148 27.44 -4.38 10.76
C PRO A 148 27.16 -4.75 9.30
N ARG A 149 26.48 -3.87 8.56
CA ARG A 149 26.23 -4.09 7.14
C ARG A 149 27.58 -4.03 6.43
N LYS A 150 28.00 -5.13 5.78
CA LYS A 150 29.13 -5.06 4.85
C LYS A 150 28.75 -4.06 3.76
N ALA A 151 29.59 -3.05 3.53
CA ALA A 151 29.40 -2.14 2.40
C ALA A 151 29.45 -2.97 1.12
N THR A 152 28.29 -3.30 0.56
CA THR A 152 28.23 -3.71 -0.83
C THR A 152 28.55 -2.45 -1.62
N HIS A 153 29.55 -2.53 -2.49
CA HIS A 153 29.73 -1.55 -3.56
C HIS A 153 28.57 -1.74 -4.55
N ASP A 154 27.34 -1.51 -4.11
CA ASP A 154 26.21 -1.41 -5.03
C ASP A 154 26.21 0.00 -5.59
N VAL A 155 26.25 0.07 -6.90
CA VAL A 155 26.13 1.30 -7.68
C VAL A 155 24.89 2.04 -7.20
N PRO A 156 24.99 3.34 -6.87
CA PRO A 156 23.80 4.13 -6.55
C PRO A 156 22.83 4.04 -7.71
N MET A 157 21.64 3.51 -7.47
CA MET A 157 20.54 3.63 -8.44
C MET A 157 20.11 5.11 -8.47
N PRO A 158 19.98 5.70 -9.69
CA PRO A 158 19.73 7.13 -9.89
C PRO A 158 18.35 7.60 -9.43
#